data_AF-A0A1J0RCI9-F1
#
_entry.id   AF-A0A1J0RCI9-F1
#
_cell.length_a   1.000
_cell.length_b   1.000
_cell.length_c   1.000
_cell.angle_alpha   90.00
_cell.angle_beta   90.00
_cell.angle_gamma   90.00
#
_symmetry.space_group_name_H-M   'P 1'
#
loop_
_entity.id
_entity.type
_entity.pdbx_description
1 polymer ?
#
loop_
_entity_poly.entity_id
_entity_poly.type
_entity_poly.pdbx_seq_one_letter_code
_entity_poly.pdbx_strand_id
1 'polypeptide(L)'
;VLLLATNASRIEGAQGGALVKNEWLKLAKFTKNMAKVPPRARQLISQRYGTLKQLQLLHARAAAYTQFSNDNVTRASWLPIVIAITKTLEELATELTHKTKQAIEAAASAEFVRGGIAEFFSVATGAYNAASRGCITTGAAADAGAASVVGTIAGLAADAPDLEPTTTTGGSEELNGIGPNGFDDLKTNHSLVNSGLSDAENCKLFKAESGGLLTGGAINAKMYFALGYLGKDTSDATSTAADATNLDAVPSTQPNQPLRYYKAAYNAVNKLKQGTAFAPQPIDPKKITSL
;
A
#
# COMPACT_ATOMS: atom_id res chain seq x y z
N VAL A 1 -16.30 33.06 43.65
CA VAL A 1 -15.11 32.55 42.92
C VAL A 1 -15.62 31.86 41.67
N LEU A 2 -15.48 32.51 40.52
CA LEU A 2 -16.00 32.06 39.23
C LEU A 2 -14.95 31.14 38.59
N LEU A 3 -15.30 29.87 38.36
CA LEU A 3 -14.46 28.92 37.64
C LEU A 3 -14.43 29.29 36.16
N LEU A 4 -13.28 29.79 35.68
CA LEU A 4 -12.99 29.96 34.26
C LEU A 4 -12.83 28.58 33.63
N ALA A 5 -13.91 28.09 33.00
CA ALA A 5 -13.80 27.04 32.00
C ALA A 5 -13.10 27.63 30.78
N THR A 6 -11.79 27.37 30.64
CA THR A 6 -11.10 27.54 29.38
C THR A 6 -11.68 26.53 28.39
N ASN A 7 -12.68 26.96 27.62
CA ASN A 7 -13.01 26.29 26.38
C ASN A 7 -11.74 26.31 25.53
N ALA A 8 -11.04 25.19 25.46
CA ALA A 8 -10.03 24.96 24.45
C ALA A 8 -10.77 25.02 23.10
N SER A 9 -10.80 26.20 22.49
CA SER A 9 -11.19 26.36 21.11
C SER A 9 -10.25 25.46 20.31
N ARG A 10 -10.79 24.36 19.77
CA ARG A 10 -10.07 23.60 18.76
C ARG A 10 -9.72 24.59 17.66
N ILE A 11 -8.44 24.79 17.40
CA ILE A 11 -7.96 25.62 16.30
C ILE A 11 -8.42 24.90 15.03
N GLU A 12 -9.50 25.41 14.42
CA GLU A 12 -10.00 24.93 13.14
C GLU A 12 -9.10 25.51 12.05
N GLY A 13 -8.47 24.65 11.23
CA GLY A 13 -7.73 25.10 10.05
C GLY A 13 -8.63 25.86 9.09
N ALA A 14 -8.06 26.79 8.32
CA ALA A 14 -8.84 27.64 7.44
C ALA A 14 -9.34 26.88 6.21
N GLN A 15 -10.47 27.35 5.70
CA GLN A 15 -11.06 26.87 4.46
C GLN A 15 -10.09 27.12 3.30
N GLY A 16 -9.52 26.06 2.73
CA GLY A 16 -8.46 26.20 1.73
C GLY A 16 -7.07 26.42 2.32
N GLY A 17 -6.79 25.96 3.54
CA GLY A 17 -5.43 25.88 4.05
C GLY A 17 -4.56 24.85 3.33
N ALA A 18 -3.24 24.91 3.55
CA ALA A 18 -2.31 23.90 3.07
C ALA A 18 -2.46 22.61 3.90
N LEU A 19 -2.29 21.44 3.28
CA LEU A 19 -2.32 20.16 3.98
C LEU A 19 -1.11 20.09 4.93
N VAL A 20 -1.40 19.82 6.21
CA VAL A 20 -0.38 19.80 7.26
C VAL A 20 0.41 18.50 7.27
N LYS A 21 1.63 18.54 7.80
CA LYS A 21 2.56 17.40 7.82
C LYS A 21 2.00 16.17 8.49
N ASN A 22 1.25 16.29 9.58
CA ASN A 22 0.66 15.12 10.23
C ASN A 22 -0.28 14.33 9.31
N GLU A 23 -0.92 14.98 8.32
CA GLU A 23 -1.82 14.31 7.39
C GLU A 23 -1.09 13.79 6.15
N TRP A 24 -0.28 14.60 5.47
CA TRP A 24 0.42 14.10 4.27
C TRP A 24 1.53 13.09 4.59
N LEU A 25 2.12 13.13 5.79
CA LEU A 25 3.17 12.18 6.17
C LEU A 25 2.65 10.73 6.22
N LYS A 26 1.37 10.52 6.52
CA LYS A 26 0.75 9.19 6.50
C LYS A 26 0.81 8.59 5.10
N LEU A 27 0.44 9.38 4.09
CA LEU A 27 0.53 8.98 2.68
C LEU A 27 1.99 8.75 2.24
N ALA A 28 2.92 9.60 2.66
CA ALA A 28 4.34 9.46 2.32
C ALA A 28 4.97 8.19 2.93
N LYS A 29 4.63 7.85 4.18
CA LYS A 29 5.05 6.59 4.81
C LYS A 29 4.43 5.39 4.11
N PHE A 30 3.16 5.48 3.73
CA PHE A 30 2.48 4.43 2.99
C PHE A 30 3.15 4.14 1.64
N THR A 31 3.51 5.17 0.85
CA THR A 31 4.17 4.94 -0.45
C THR A 31 5.52 4.25 -0.30
N LYS A 32 6.33 4.64 0.70
CA LYS A 32 7.60 3.98 1.06
C LYS A 32 7.42 2.50 1.39
N ASN A 33 6.36 2.15 2.11
CA ASN A 33 6.09 0.76 2.44
C ASN A 33 5.56 -0.04 1.24
N MET A 34 4.67 0.54 0.43
CA MET A 34 4.14 -0.11 -0.77
C MET A 34 5.19 -0.30 -1.86
N ALA A 35 6.23 0.54 -1.93
CA ALA A 35 7.35 0.39 -2.86
C ALA A 35 8.11 -0.95 -2.69
N LYS A 36 7.96 -1.58 -1.52
CA LYS A 36 8.55 -2.89 -1.21
C LYS A 36 7.76 -4.06 -1.81
N VAL A 37 6.52 -3.84 -2.24
CA VAL A 37 5.64 -4.90 -2.74
C VAL A 37 6.18 -5.53 -4.03
N PRO A 38 6.54 -4.78 -5.09
CA PRO A 38 7.08 -5.39 -6.31
C PRO A 38 8.36 -6.23 -6.11
N PRO A 39 9.42 -5.75 -5.43
CA PRO A 39 10.61 -6.58 -5.22
C PRO A 39 10.33 -7.80 -4.35
N ARG A 40 9.47 -7.70 -3.33
CA ARG A 40 9.04 -8.85 -2.51
C ARG A 40 8.26 -9.86 -3.34
N ALA A 41 7.31 -9.43 -4.17
CA ALA A 41 6.55 -10.27 -5.08
C ALA A 41 7.50 -11.08 -5.99
N ARG A 42 8.51 -10.44 -6.59
CA ARG A 42 9.52 -11.15 -7.40
C ARG A 42 10.30 -12.15 -6.55
N GLN A 43 10.78 -11.76 -5.37
CA GLN A 43 11.59 -12.64 -4.53
C GLN A 43 10.83 -13.93 -4.20
N LEU A 44 9.55 -13.82 -3.82
CA LEU A 44 8.73 -14.98 -3.48
C LEU A 44 8.53 -15.93 -4.68
N ILE A 45 8.31 -15.38 -5.89
CA ILE A 45 8.24 -16.18 -7.12
C ILE A 45 9.59 -16.88 -7.38
N SER A 46 10.70 -16.14 -7.25
CA SER A 46 12.04 -16.68 -7.51
C SER A 46 12.42 -17.80 -6.55
N GLN A 47 12.05 -17.68 -5.27
CA GLN A 47 12.28 -18.72 -4.26
C GLN A 47 11.54 -20.01 -4.61
N ARG A 48 10.25 -19.90 -4.98
CA ARG A 48 9.44 -21.08 -5.38
C ARG A 48 9.96 -21.74 -6.65
N TYR A 49 10.37 -20.95 -7.64
CA TYR A 49 10.98 -21.49 -8.85
C TYR A 49 12.32 -22.20 -8.57
N GLY A 50 13.13 -21.66 -7.65
CA GLY A 50 14.34 -22.31 -7.17
C GLY A 50 14.07 -23.68 -6.55
N THR A 51 13.04 -23.80 -5.72
CA THR A 51 12.64 -25.09 -5.13
C THR A 51 12.10 -26.07 -6.16
N LEU A 52 11.29 -25.61 -7.12
CA LEU A 52 10.82 -26.46 -8.22
C LEU A 52 12.00 -27.07 -9.00
N LYS A 53 13.03 -26.28 -9.31
CA LYS A 53 14.24 -26.75 -9.98
C LYS A 53 14.99 -27.80 -9.15
N GLN A 54 15.11 -27.59 -7.83
CA GLN A 54 15.77 -28.56 -6.94
C GLN A 54 15.00 -29.88 -6.88
N LEU A 55 13.66 -29.82 -6.79
CA LEU A 55 12.79 -31.00 -6.82
C LEU A 55 12.91 -31.76 -8.15
N GLN A 56 12.94 -31.06 -9.28
CA GLN A 56 13.14 -31.68 -10.60
C GLN A 56 14.48 -32.41 -10.70
N LEU A 57 15.55 -31.84 -10.13
CA LEU A 57 16.86 -32.49 -10.07
C LEU A 57 16.83 -33.76 -9.20
N LEU A 58 16.17 -33.70 -8.03
CA LEU A 58 15.99 -34.86 -7.16
C LEU A 58 15.16 -35.96 -7.83
N HIS A 59 14.08 -35.58 -8.51
CA HIS A 59 13.26 -36.50 -9.31
C HIS A 59 14.10 -37.22 -10.36
N ALA A 60 14.88 -36.49 -11.15
CA ALA A 60 15.71 -37.06 -12.21
C ALA A 60 16.75 -38.05 -11.65
N ARG A 61 17.37 -37.72 -10.50
CA ARG A 61 18.30 -38.62 -9.80
C ARG A 61 17.60 -39.89 -9.31
N ALA A 62 16.46 -39.76 -8.65
CA ALA A 62 15.68 -40.90 -8.15
C ALA A 62 15.20 -41.81 -9.31
N ALA A 63 14.72 -41.21 -10.40
CA ALA A 63 14.31 -41.93 -11.60
C ALA A 63 15.48 -42.71 -12.22
N ALA A 64 16.68 -42.12 -12.27
CA ALA A 64 17.88 -42.81 -12.76
C ALA A 64 18.21 -44.06 -11.91
N TYR A 65 18.09 -43.99 -10.58
CA TYR A 65 18.28 -45.17 -9.71
C TYR A 65 17.22 -46.26 -9.96
N THR A 66 15.98 -45.90 -10.31
CA THR A 66 14.95 -46.89 -10.66
C THR A 66 15.17 -47.54 -12.03
N GLN A 67 15.72 -46.80 -13.00
CA GLN A 67 15.89 -47.29 -14.38
C GLN A 67 17.21 -48.03 -14.60
N PHE A 68 18.30 -47.56 -14.00
CA PHE A 68 19.66 -48.01 -14.32
C PHE A 68 20.30 -48.86 -13.20
N SER A 69 19.64 -49.05 -12.05
CA SER A 69 20.14 -49.96 -11.03
C SER A 69 19.88 -51.41 -11.38
N ASN A 70 20.92 -52.24 -11.33
CA ASN A 70 20.84 -53.69 -11.49
C ASN A 70 20.33 -54.39 -10.21
N ASP A 71 20.24 -53.68 -9.08
CA ASP A 71 19.73 -54.21 -7.82
C ASP A 71 18.21 -53.99 -7.70
N ASN A 72 17.47 -55.09 -7.57
CA ASN A 72 16.01 -55.10 -7.40
C ASN A 72 15.57 -54.43 -6.08
N VAL A 73 16.36 -54.56 -5.01
CA VAL A 73 16.04 -53.98 -3.70
C VAL A 73 16.15 -52.46 -3.77
N THR A 74 17.23 -51.95 -4.38
CA THR A 74 17.40 -50.53 -4.67
C THR A 74 16.25 -50.00 -5.53
N ARG A 75 15.90 -50.66 -6.64
CA ARG A 75 14.79 -50.21 -7.50
C ARG A 75 13.45 -50.13 -6.76
N ALA A 76 13.12 -51.17 -6.00
CA ALA A 76 11.88 -51.22 -5.21
C ALA A 76 11.83 -50.12 -4.14
N SER A 77 12.98 -49.75 -3.55
CA SER A 77 13.07 -48.71 -2.53
C SER A 77 12.93 -47.28 -3.08
N TRP A 78 13.38 -47.05 -4.32
CA TRP A 78 13.33 -45.72 -4.95
C TRP A 78 12.01 -45.42 -5.68
N LEU A 79 11.26 -46.43 -6.10
CA LEU A 79 10.01 -46.22 -6.84
C LEU A 79 8.97 -45.37 -6.07
N PRO A 80 8.71 -45.60 -4.76
CA PRO A 80 7.80 -44.73 -4.00
C PRO A 80 8.30 -43.28 -3.89
N ILE A 81 9.62 -43.08 -3.80
CA ILE A 81 10.24 -41.75 -3.74
C ILE A 81 10.00 -40.99 -5.04
N VAL A 82 10.16 -41.65 -6.19
CA VAL A 82 9.87 -41.06 -7.51
C VAL A 82 8.41 -40.62 -7.58
N ILE A 83 7.47 -41.49 -7.22
CA ILE A 83 6.02 -41.19 -7.23
C ILE A 83 5.70 -40.00 -6.32
N ALA A 84 6.25 -39.98 -5.09
CA ALA A 84 6.04 -38.90 -4.13
C ALA A 84 6.57 -37.56 -4.65
N ILE A 85 7.76 -37.56 -5.27
CA ILE A 85 8.33 -36.34 -5.87
C ILE A 85 7.50 -35.89 -7.07
N THR A 86 7.03 -36.80 -7.95
CA THR A 86 6.16 -36.45 -9.09
C THR A 86 4.89 -35.75 -8.64
N LYS A 87 4.20 -36.32 -7.64
CA LYS A 87 2.99 -35.69 -7.08
C LYS A 87 3.28 -34.30 -6.52
N THR A 88 4.39 -34.15 -5.80
CA THR A 88 4.83 -32.86 -5.24
C THR A 88 5.13 -31.84 -6.36
N LEU A 89 5.74 -32.28 -7.46
CA LEU A 89 6.03 -31.43 -8.62
C LEU A 89 4.75 -30.92 -9.30
N GLU A 90 3.75 -31.78 -9.46
CA GLU A 90 2.44 -31.41 -10.04
C GLU A 90 1.69 -30.39 -9.16
N GLU A 91 1.67 -30.63 -7.85
CA GLU A 91 1.08 -29.72 -6.86
C GLU A 91 1.78 -28.35 -6.88
N LEU A 92 3.12 -28.35 -6.85
CA LEU A 92 3.91 -27.12 -6.82
C LEU A 92 3.80 -26.33 -8.14
N ALA A 93 3.73 -27.01 -9.29
CA ALA A 93 3.55 -26.35 -10.58
C ALA A 93 2.19 -25.63 -10.68
N THR A 94 1.13 -26.27 -10.17
CA THR A 94 -0.22 -25.68 -10.10
C THR A 94 -0.23 -24.49 -9.13
N GLU A 95 0.35 -24.65 -7.94
CA GLU A 95 0.44 -23.60 -6.93
C GLU A 95 1.24 -22.40 -7.44
N LEU A 96 2.35 -22.62 -8.15
CA LEU A 96 3.20 -21.57 -8.70
C LEU A 96 2.41 -20.64 -9.64
N THR A 97 1.55 -21.18 -10.50
CA THR A 97 0.72 -20.37 -11.39
C THR A 97 -0.21 -19.45 -10.61
N HIS A 98 -0.88 -19.97 -9.58
CA HIS A 98 -1.78 -19.20 -8.74
C HIS A 98 -1.03 -18.14 -7.91
N LYS A 99 0.10 -18.52 -7.32
CA LYS A 99 0.95 -17.62 -6.50
C LYS A 99 1.59 -16.52 -7.33
N THR A 100 2.00 -16.80 -8.56
CA THR A 100 2.48 -15.78 -9.50
C THR A 100 1.39 -14.78 -9.84
N LYS A 101 0.15 -15.22 -10.10
CA LYS A 101 -0.99 -14.31 -10.32
C LYS A 101 -1.24 -13.41 -9.11
N GLN A 102 -1.25 -13.97 -7.90
CA GLN A 102 -1.42 -13.19 -6.66
C GLN A 102 -0.31 -12.16 -6.46
N ALA A 103 0.94 -12.53 -6.77
CA ALA A 103 2.09 -11.65 -6.67
C ALA A 103 2.05 -10.50 -7.69
N ILE A 104 1.64 -10.78 -8.93
CA ILE A 104 1.44 -9.75 -9.97
C ILE A 104 0.29 -8.81 -9.56
N GLU A 105 -0.85 -9.37 -9.11
CA GLU A 105 -2.01 -8.58 -8.66
C GLU A 105 -1.64 -7.64 -7.50
N ALA A 106 -0.86 -8.13 -6.54
CA ALA A 106 -0.38 -7.34 -5.42
C ALA A 106 0.55 -6.21 -5.86
N ALA A 107 1.54 -6.51 -6.71
CA ALA A 107 2.42 -5.49 -7.26
C ALA A 107 1.65 -4.42 -8.05
N ALA A 108 0.77 -4.84 -8.97
CA ALA A 108 -0.03 -3.93 -9.78
C ALA A 108 -0.97 -3.06 -8.92
N SER A 109 -1.64 -3.64 -7.94
CA SER A 109 -2.58 -2.89 -7.08
C SER A 109 -1.84 -1.92 -6.14
N ALA A 110 -0.69 -2.33 -5.60
CA ALA A 110 0.15 -1.44 -4.79
C ALA A 110 0.69 -0.26 -5.61
N GLU A 111 1.21 -0.52 -6.81
CA GLU A 111 1.72 0.53 -7.70
C GLU A 111 0.60 1.45 -8.21
N PHE A 112 -0.61 0.92 -8.45
CA PHE A 112 -1.75 1.76 -8.82
C PHE A 112 -2.07 2.79 -7.73
N VAL A 113 -2.06 2.36 -6.45
CA VAL A 113 -2.29 3.28 -5.33
C VAL A 113 -1.12 4.26 -5.16
N ARG A 114 0.13 3.79 -5.27
CA ARG A 114 1.31 4.68 -5.24
C ARG A 114 1.27 5.72 -6.33
N GLY A 115 0.86 5.36 -7.55
CA GLY A 115 0.70 6.28 -8.67
C GLY A 115 -0.33 7.38 -8.40
N GLY A 116 -1.49 7.04 -7.84
CA GLY A 116 -2.50 8.05 -7.48
C GLY A 116 -2.07 8.97 -6.32
N ILE A 117 -1.23 8.47 -5.40
CA ILE A 117 -0.59 9.31 -4.38
C ILE A 117 0.51 10.19 -5.00
N ALA A 118 1.28 9.67 -5.97
CA ALA A 118 2.30 10.40 -6.70
C ALA A 118 1.71 11.59 -7.45
N GLU A 119 0.58 11.38 -8.13
CA GLU A 119 -0.20 12.44 -8.79
C GLU A 119 -0.61 13.51 -7.77
N PHE A 120 -1.18 13.11 -6.63
CA PHE A 120 -1.58 14.05 -5.58
C PHE A 120 -0.40 14.92 -5.12
N PHE A 121 0.73 14.33 -4.75
CA PHE A 121 1.89 15.10 -4.29
C PHE A 121 2.47 15.99 -5.40
N SER A 122 2.51 15.52 -6.64
CA SER A 122 3.01 16.30 -7.77
C SER A 122 2.14 17.53 -8.02
N VAL A 123 0.81 17.36 -8.06
CA VAL A 123 -0.14 18.46 -8.25
C VAL A 123 -0.15 19.40 -7.05
N ALA A 124 -0.20 18.88 -5.82
CA ALA A 124 -0.32 19.71 -4.62
C ALA A 124 0.97 20.48 -4.30
N THR A 125 2.15 19.90 -4.50
CA THR A 125 3.41 20.66 -4.36
C THR A 125 3.62 21.62 -5.52
N GLY A 126 3.20 21.26 -6.74
CA GLY A 126 3.26 22.15 -7.90
C GLY A 126 2.26 23.33 -7.84
N ALA A 127 1.17 23.19 -7.09
CA ALA A 127 0.21 24.25 -6.78
C ALA A 127 0.81 25.22 -5.73
N TYR A 128 1.91 25.87 -6.11
CA TYR A 128 2.72 26.73 -5.26
C TYR A 128 3.03 28.05 -5.96
N ASN A 129 3.01 29.13 -5.19
CA ASN A 129 3.41 30.47 -5.66
C ASN A 129 4.52 31.06 -4.78
N ALA A 130 4.42 30.90 -3.47
CA ALA A 130 5.37 31.44 -2.50
C ALA A 130 5.29 30.63 -1.20
N ALA A 131 6.24 30.84 -0.29
CA ALA A 131 6.27 30.14 1.00
C ALA A 131 4.98 30.32 1.83
N SER A 132 4.20 31.38 1.55
CA SER A 132 2.88 31.69 2.15
C SER A 132 1.67 31.32 1.29
N ARG A 133 1.86 30.68 0.13
CA ARG A 133 0.81 30.37 -0.85
C ARG A 133 1.12 29.08 -1.59
N GLY A 134 0.42 28.02 -1.20
CA GLY A 134 0.40 26.72 -1.87
C GLY A 134 -0.25 25.64 -1.01
N CYS A 135 -0.18 24.39 -1.45
CA CYS A 135 -1.06 23.33 -0.94
C CYS A 135 -0.42 22.32 0.01
N ILE A 136 0.90 22.29 0.18
CA ILE A 136 1.57 21.39 1.12
C ILE A 136 2.47 22.21 2.05
N THR A 137 2.33 22.03 3.37
CA THR A 137 3.19 22.68 4.37
C THR A 137 4.01 21.69 5.17
N THR A 138 5.23 22.08 5.56
CA THR A 138 6.08 21.31 6.48
C THR A 138 5.67 21.46 7.95
N GLY A 139 4.79 22.42 8.26
CA GLY A 139 4.23 22.58 9.60
C GLY A 139 3.33 21.41 10.01
N ALA A 140 3.43 21.01 11.28
CA ALA A 140 2.87 19.75 11.77
C ALA A 140 1.34 19.74 11.89
N ALA A 141 0.75 20.85 12.32
CA ALA A 141 -0.66 20.95 12.67
C ALA A 141 -1.28 22.26 12.13
N ALA A 142 -2.56 22.50 12.44
CA ALA A 142 -3.31 23.62 11.88
C ALA A 142 -2.74 25.00 12.22
N ASP A 143 -2.07 25.14 13.36
CA ASP A 143 -1.36 26.36 13.78
C ASP A 143 -0.03 26.59 13.04
N ALA A 144 0.27 25.76 12.03
CA ALA A 144 1.37 25.98 11.12
C ALA A 144 1.15 27.29 10.33
N GLY A 145 1.78 28.36 10.82
CA GLY A 145 1.75 29.66 10.16
C GLY A 145 2.19 29.58 8.68
N ALA A 146 1.72 30.56 7.90
CA ALA A 146 1.77 30.52 6.45
C ALA A 146 3.16 30.26 5.85
N ALA A 147 4.28 30.60 6.51
CA ALA A 147 5.64 30.64 5.94
C ALA A 147 6.36 29.28 5.73
N SER A 148 5.64 28.16 5.69
CA SER A 148 6.21 26.80 5.68
C SER A 148 5.75 25.93 4.52
N VAL A 149 5.07 26.52 3.52
CA VAL A 149 4.61 25.84 2.31
C VAL A 149 5.78 25.50 1.38
N VAL A 150 5.73 24.33 0.74
CA VAL A 150 6.76 23.87 -0.19
C VAL A 150 6.24 23.77 -1.63
N GLY A 151 7.12 24.07 -2.59
CA GLY A 151 6.81 24.05 -4.02
C GLY A 151 7.28 22.81 -4.79
N THR A 152 7.92 21.86 -4.11
CA THR A 152 8.42 20.63 -4.74
C THR A 152 8.37 19.46 -3.75
N ILE A 153 8.32 18.25 -4.27
CA ILE A 153 8.47 17.02 -3.47
C ILE A 153 9.82 17.00 -2.74
N ALA A 154 10.90 17.45 -3.40
CA ALA A 154 12.23 17.55 -2.77
C ALA A 154 12.25 18.49 -1.55
N GLY A 155 11.38 19.51 -1.53
CA GLY A 155 11.19 20.40 -0.38
C GLY A 155 10.63 19.71 0.86
N LEU A 156 10.09 18.49 0.75
CA LEU A 156 9.65 17.66 1.87
C LEU A 156 10.80 16.90 2.54
N ALA A 157 12.02 16.97 1.99
CA ALA A 157 13.24 16.38 2.53
C ALA A 157 13.09 14.89 2.89
N ALA A 158 13.60 14.45 4.05
CA ALA A 158 13.58 13.05 4.48
C ALA A 158 12.17 12.45 4.60
N ASP A 159 11.15 13.30 4.76
CA ASP A 159 9.76 12.90 4.89
C ASP A 159 9.04 12.80 3.54
N ALA A 160 9.69 13.15 2.43
CA ALA A 160 9.12 13.06 1.10
C ALA A 160 8.56 11.64 0.80
N PRO A 161 7.45 11.53 0.06
CA PRO A 161 6.95 10.24 -0.41
C PRO A 161 7.96 9.55 -1.32
N ASP A 162 7.98 8.22 -1.30
CA ASP A 162 8.71 7.44 -2.31
C ASP A 162 7.86 7.28 -3.57
N LEU A 163 8.21 8.07 -4.58
CA LEU A 163 7.53 8.11 -5.89
C LEU A 163 8.42 7.58 -7.01
N GLU A 164 9.59 7.03 -6.68
CA GLU A 164 10.48 6.48 -7.69
C GLU A 164 9.91 5.17 -8.24
N PRO A 165 10.16 4.87 -9.52
CA PRO A 165 9.84 3.57 -10.09
C PRO A 165 10.44 2.45 -9.24
N THR A 166 9.63 1.47 -8.84
CA THR A 166 10.18 0.34 -8.10
C THR A 166 11.11 -0.47 -8.98
N THR A 167 12.17 -0.97 -8.37
CA THR A 167 12.99 -2.01 -8.98
C THR A 167 12.46 -3.39 -8.58
N THR A 168 13.00 -4.41 -9.22
CA THR A 168 12.77 -5.78 -8.81
C THR A 168 13.82 -6.30 -7.81
N THR A 169 14.83 -5.51 -7.45
CA THR A 169 15.93 -5.93 -6.58
C THR A 169 15.57 -5.80 -5.10
N GLY A 170 16.11 -6.67 -4.24
CA GLY A 170 15.73 -6.75 -2.83
C GLY A 170 14.46 -7.61 -2.61
N GLY A 171 13.67 -7.24 -1.60
CA GLY A 171 12.39 -7.90 -1.27
C GLY A 171 12.36 -8.73 0.02
N SER A 172 13.48 -8.78 0.76
CA SER A 172 13.58 -9.55 2.00
C SER A 172 12.90 -8.86 3.17
N GLU A 173 12.70 -7.55 3.07
CA GLU A 173 12.04 -6.75 4.08
C GLU A 173 10.57 -7.12 4.22
N GLU A 174 10.10 -7.11 5.46
CA GLU A 174 8.68 -7.28 5.75
C GLU A 174 7.89 -6.03 5.36
N LEU A 175 6.63 -6.26 4.99
CA LEU A 175 5.65 -5.21 4.76
C LEU A 175 5.06 -4.83 6.11
N ASN A 176 5.29 -3.60 6.55
CA ASN A 176 4.80 -3.08 7.82
C ASN A 176 3.46 -2.36 7.64
N GLY A 177 2.78 -1.99 8.73
CA GLY A 177 1.58 -1.15 8.69
C GLY A 177 0.40 -1.73 7.90
N ILE A 178 0.35 -3.07 7.78
CA ILE A 178 -0.80 -3.80 7.25
C ILE A 178 -1.46 -4.46 8.47
N GLY A 179 -2.63 -3.98 8.84
CA GLY A 179 -3.44 -4.49 9.93
C GLY A 179 -4.32 -5.68 9.54
N PRO A 180 -5.18 -6.13 10.48
CA PRO A 180 -6.13 -7.22 10.24
C PRO A 180 -7.25 -6.87 9.25
N ASN A 181 -7.60 -5.58 9.13
CA ASN A 181 -8.72 -5.12 8.30
C ASN A 181 -8.33 -3.97 7.33
N GLY A 182 -7.07 -3.54 7.31
CA GLY A 182 -6.64 -2.39 6.52
C GLY A 182 -5.18 -2.01 6.72
N PHE A 183 -4.83 -0.76 6.47
CA PHE A 183 -3.50 -0.19 6.68
C PHE A 183 -3.47 0.64 7.96
N ASP A 184 -2.63 0.26 8.94
CA ASP A 184 -2.70 0.72 10.34
C ASP A 184 -2.54 2.24 10.49
N ASP A 185 -1.73 2.87 9.64
CA ASP A 185 -1.41 4.31 9.72
C ASP A 185 -2.31 5.19 8.84
N LEU A 186 -3.23 4.61 8.08
CA LEU A 186 -4.09 5.33 7.13
C LEU A 186 -5.49 5.58 7.70
N LYS A 187 -5.55 6.28 8.82
CA LYS A 187 -6.81 6.84 9.36
C LYS A 187 -6.83 8.36 9.22
N THR A 188 -7.89 8.87 8.61
CA THR A 188 -8.21 10.29 8.68
C THR A 188 -9.68 10.49 9.10
N ASN A 189 -9.85 11.05 10.30
CA ASN A 189 -11.16 11.46 10.82
C ASN A 189 -11.60 12.83 10.26
N HIS A 190 -10.61 13.60 9.83
CA HIS A 190 -10.73 14.97 9.35
C HIS A 190 -9.82 15.11 8.14
N SER A 191 -10.42 15.09 6.95
CA SER A 191 -9.68 15.14 5.69
C SER A 191 -9.27 16.58 5.36
N LEU A 192 -9.65 17.14 4.21
CA LEU A 192 -9.33 18.51 3.82
C LEU A 192 -10.21 19.56 4.54
N VAL A 193 -10.27 19.46 5.88
CA VAL A 193 -10.97 20.36 6.83
C VAL A 193 -10.30 20.36 8.21
N ASN A 194 -10.65 21.31 9.08
CA ASN A 194 -10.27 21.35 10.50
C ASN A 194 -8.75 21.21 10.71
N SER A 195 -8.33 20.33 11.62
CA SER A 195 -6.92 20.10 11.99
C SER A 195 -6.05 19.52 10.87
N GLY A 196 -6.65 19.13 9.74
CA GLY A 196 -5.92 18.62 8.57
C GLY A 196 -5.33 19.72 7.69
N LEU A 197 -5.78 20.97 7.84
CA LEU A 197 -5.31 22.11 7.07
C LEU A 197 -4.68 23.18 7.97
N SER A 198 -3.77 23.98 7.41
CA SER A 198 -3.25 25.18 8.08
C SER A 198 -4.35 26.23 8.28
N ASP A 199 -4.19 27.09 9.27
CA ASP A 199 -5.06 28.23 9.61
C ASP A 199 -5.03 29.39 8.59
N ALA A 200 -4.06 29.40 7.66
CA ALA A 200 -4.00 30.37 6.58
C ALA A 200 -4.57 29.80 5.27
N GLU A 201 -5.41 30.57 4.55
CA GLU A 201 -5.98 30.22 3.23
C GLU A 201 -4.91 30.19 2.11
N ASN A 202 -4.05 29.17 2.14
CA ASN A 202 -2.88 29.08 1.27
C ASN A 202 -3.17 28.36 -0.06
N CYS A 203 -4.26 27.60 -0.15
CA CYS A 203 -4.50 26.58 -1.16
C CYS A 203 -5.94 26.57 -1.70
N LYS A 204 -6.11 27.11 -2.92
CA LYS A 204 -7.40 27.08 -3.61
C LYS A 204 -7.87 25.68 -4.03
N LEU A 205 -6.94 24.73 -4.19
CA LEU A 205 -7.26 23.35 -4.57
C LEU A 205 -8.11 22.64 -3.51
N PHE A 206 -7.99 23.04 -2.25
CA PHE A 206 -8.70 22.42 -1.12
C PHE A 206 -9.90 23.25 -0.63
N LYS A 207 -10.31 24.26 -1.41
CA LYS A 207 -11.47 25.11 -1.14
C LYS A 207 -12.63 24.72 -2.05
N ALA A 208 -13.76 24.36 -1.43
CA ALA A 208 -14.96 23.88 -2.10
C ALA A 208 -15.87 25.03 -2.55
N GLU A 209 -15.91 26.11 -1.78
CA GLU A 209 -16.73 27.29 -2.08
C GLU A 209 -16.11 28.18 -3.17
N SER A 210 -16.85 29.24 -3.51
CA SER A 210 -16.45 30.19 -4.55
C SER A 210 -15.06 30.79 -4.28
N GLY A 211 -14.25 30.89 -5.32
CA GLY A 211 -12.87 31.38 -5.22
C GLY A 211 -11.84 30.29 -4.85
N GLY A 212 -12.30 29.05 -4.67
CA GLY A 212 -11.48 27.84 -4.63
C GLY A 212 -11.18 27.28 -6.02
N LEU A 213 -11.50 26.00 -6.24
CA LEU A 213 -11.31 25.36 -7.55
C LEU A 213 -12.16 26.02 -8.64
N LEU A 214 -13.38 26.43 -8.31
CA LEU A 214 -14.27 27.17 -9.19
C LEU A 214 -14.32 28.63 -8.76
N THR A 215 -14.19 29.54 -9.73
CA THR A 215 -14.23 30.99 -9.45
C THR A 215 -15.65 31.49 -9.15
N GLY A 216 -16.69 30.88 -9.75
CA GLY A 216 -18.07 31.37 -9.74
C GLY A 216 -19.09 30.44 -9.08
N GLY A 217 -18.80 29.92 -7.88
CA GLY A 217 -19.71 29.05 -7.13
C GLY A 217 -19.00 27.90 -6.43
N ALA A 218 -19.73 27.18 -5.58
CA ALA A 218 -19.24 25.98 -4.92
C ALA A 218 -19.25 24.78 -5.86
N ILE A 219 -18.38 23.80 -5.60
CA ILE A 219 -18.48 22.48 -6.21
C ILE A 219 -19.81 21.82 -5.81
N ASN A 220 -20.43 21.09 -6.74
CA ASN A 220 -21.70 20.39 -6.51
C ASN A 220 -21.53 18.90 -6.21
N ALA A 221 -20.29 18.40 -6.23
CA ALA A 221 -19.94 17.03 -5.92
C ALA A 221 -18.67 17.00 -5.06
N LYS A 222 -18.55 15.97 -4.21
CA LYS A 222 -17.36 15.75 -3.40
C LYS A 222 -16.15 15.52 -4.29
N MET A 223 -15.03 16.14 -3.94
CA MET A 223 -13.75 15.90 -4.60
C MET A 223 -12.92 14.94 -3.78
N TYR A 224 -12.17 14.09 -4.47
CA TYR A 224 -11.33 13.09 -3.84
C TYR A 224 -9.94 13.14 -4.48
N PHE A 225 -8.94 13.28 -3.61
CA PHE A 225 -7.53 13.23 -3.94
C PHE A 225 -6.91 11.94 -3.38
N ALA A 226 -5.72 11.59 -3.89
CA ALA A 226 -5.02 10.37 -3.51
C ALA A 226 -5.97 9.16 -3.53
N LEU A 227 -6.69 8.97 -4.65
CA LEU A 227 -7.63 7.87 -4.87
C LEU A 227 -8.71 7.70 -3.78
N GLY A 228 -9.16 8.81 -3.18
CA GLY A 228 -10.23 8.81 -2.19
C GLY A 228 -9.77 8.82 -0.75
N TYR A 229 -8.47 8.84 -0.46
CA TYR A 229 -7.98 9.00 0.91
C TYR A 229 -8.20 10.42 1.45
N LEU A 230 -8.06 11.42 0.58
CA LEU A 230 -8.30 12.81 0.95
C LEU A 230 -9.58 13.31 0.26
N GLY A 231 -10.65 13.50 1.02
CA GLY A 231 -11.90 14.03 0.50
C GLY A 231 -12.07 15.52 0.83
N LYS A 232 -12.84 16.18 -0.04
CA LYS A 232 -13.37 17.51 0.18
C LYS A 232 -14.87 17.48 -0.10
N ASP A 233 -15.67 17.84 0.90
CA ASP A 233 -17.12 17.95 0.73
C ASP A 233 -17.47 19.19 -0.11
N THR A 234 -18.72 19.26 -0.57
CA THR A 234 -19.30 20.44 -1.23
C THR A 234 -19.34 21.68 -0.34
N SER A 235 -19.35 21.51 0.98
CA SER A 235 -19.20 22.59 1.96
C SER A 235 -17.81 22.56 2.60
N ASP A 236 -17.18 23.72 2.73
CA ASP A 236 -15.82 23.85 3.27
C ASP A 236 -15.67 23.39 4.73
N ALA A 237 -16.73 23.47 5.53
CA ALA A 237 -16.73 23.07 6.94
C ALA A 237 -17.03 21.57 7.16
N THR A 238 -17.48 20.85 6.13
CA THR A 238 -17.97 19.47 6.28
C THR A 238 -16.82 18.47 6.12
N SER A 239 -16.58 17.66 7.15
CA SER A 239 -15.57 16.59 7.08
C SER A 239 -16.02 15.43 6.20
N THR A 240 -15.10 14.93 5.40
CA THR A 240 -15.22 13.64 4.70
C THR A 240 -14.20 12.67 5.30
N ALA A 241 -14.65 11.80 6.21
CA ALA A 241 -13.77 10.79 6.79
C ALA A 241 -13.36 9.75 5.74
N ALA A 242 -12.12 9.26 5.87
CA ALA A 242 -11.62 8.12 5.13
C ALA A 242 -10.81 7.24 6.09
N ASP A 243 -11.28 6.01 6.31
CA ASP A 243 -10.65 5.07 7.22
C ASP A 243 -10.12 3.87 6.45
N ALA A 244 -8.86 3.95 6.02
CA ALA A 244 -8.18 2.84 5.39
C ALA A 244 -7.61 1.84 6.41
N THR A 245 -7.83 2.01 7.72
CA THR A 245 -7.55 0.97 8.74
C THR A 245 -8.62 -0.11 8.79
N ASN A 246 -9.82 0.16 8.22
CA ASN A 246 -10.94 -0.76 8.16
C ASN A 246 -11.58 -0.77 6.75
N LEU A 247 -10.94 -1.47 5.82
CA LEU A 247 -11.34 -1.57 4.42
C LEU A 247 -12.43 -2.63 4.18
N ASP A 248 -12.74 -3.47 5.15
CA ASP A 248 -13.86 -4.43 5.05
C ASP A 248 -15.19 -3.70 4.87
N ALA A 249 -15.36 -2.58 5.57
CA ALA A 249 -16.54 -1.71 5.48
C ALA A 249 -16.66 -0.95 4.14
N VAL A 250 -15.60 -0.91 3.32
CA VAL A 250 -15.61 -0.18 2.03
C VAL A 250 -16.32 -1.02 0.95
N PRO A 251 -17.42 -0.54 0.35
CA PRO A 251 -18.13 -1.27 -0.71
C PRO A 251 -17.27 -1.40 -1.98
N SER A 252 -17.23 -2.59 -2.60
CA SER A 252 -16.44 -2.86 -3.81
C SER A 252 -17.19 -2.62 -5.13
N THR A 253 -18.50 -2.38 -5.10
CA THR A 253 -19.38 -2.50 -6.26
C THR A 253 -19.62 -1.21 -7.04
N GLN A 254 -19.16 -0.06 -6.54
CA GLN A 254 -19.40 1.23 -7.20
C GLN A 254 -18.10 1.93 -7.61
N PRO A 255 -18.04 2.49 -8.83
CA PRO A 255 -16.79 2.99 -9.39
C PRO A 255 -16.21 4.23 -8.70
N ASN A 256 -17.04 4.99 -8.00
CA ASN A 256 -16.64 6.25 -7.39
C ASN A 256 -16.56 6.18 -5.86
N GLN A 257 -16.47 4.97 -5.30
CA GLN A 257 -16.36 4.79 -3.86
C GLN A 257 -14.96 5.15 -3.37
N PRO A 258 -14.85 6.04 -2.36
CA PRO A 258 -13.57 6.35 -1.72
C PRO A 258 -12.90 5.07 -1.23
N LEU A 259 -11.57 5.02 -1.29
CA LEU A 259 -10.77 3.90 -0.81
C LEU A 259 -10.96 2.55 -1.52
N ARG A 260 -11.78 2.44 -2.59
CA ARG A 260 -11.95 1.16 -3.32
C ARG A 260 -10.63 0.56 -3.79
N TYR A 261 -9.71 1.41 -4.25
CA TYR A 261 -8.40 0.99 -4.74
C TYR A 261 -7.45 0.63 -3.60
N TYR A 262 -7.58 1.30 -2.45
CA TYR A 262 -6.89 0.89 -1.23
C TYR A 262 -7.37 -0.48 -0.76
N LYS A 263 -8.68 -0.77 -0.83
CA LYS A 263 -9.23 -2.12 -0.55
C LYS A 263 -8.68 -3.17 -1.51
N ALA A 264 -8.64 -2.88 -2.81
CA ALA A 264 -8.05 -3.79 -3.79
C ALA A 264 -6.57 -4.06 -3.49
N ALA A 265 -5.78 -3.02 -3.22
CA ALA A 265 -4.38 -3.15 -2.81
C ALA A 265 -4.23 -3.94 -1.51
N TYR A 266 -5.03 -3.65 -0.49
CA TYR A 266 -5.02 -4.38 0.77
C TYR A 266 -5.29 -5.87 0.56
N ASN A 267 -6.37 -6.21 -0.14
CA ASN A 267 -6.75 -7.60 -0.42
C ASN A 267 -5.65 -8.35 -1.18
N ALA A 268 -4.97 -7.70 -2.13
CA ALA A 268 -3.93 -8.31 -2.92
C ALA A 268 -2.61 -8.44 -2.12
N VAL A 269 -2.17 -7.37 -1.46
CA VAL A 269 -0.93 -7.32 -0.69
C VAL A 269 -0.99 -8.19 0.56
N ASN A 270 -2.14 -8.31 1.22
CA ASN A 270 -2.30 -9.17 2.39
C ASN A 270 -2.02 -10.65 2.05
N LYS A 271 -2.26 -11.06 0.79
CA LYS A 271 -1.87 -12.41 0.32
C LYS A 271 -0.35 -12.61 0.37
N LEU A 272 0.46 -11.55 0.22
CA LEU A 272 1.93 -11.61 0.25
C LEU A 272 2.56 -11.43 1.65
N LYS A 273 1.74 -11.14 2.67
CA LYS A 273 2.20 -10.70 3.99
C LYS A 273 3.08 -11.74 4.69
N GLN A 274 2.75 -13.02 4.53
CA GLN A 274 3.51 -14.09 5.16
C GLN A 274 4.56 -14.65 4.20
N GLY A 275 5.80 -14.16 4.34
CA GLY A 275 6.96 -14.72 3.60
C GLY A 275 7.12 -16.23 3.83
N THR A 276 6.63 -16.75 4.96
CA THR A 276 6.55 -18.18 5.30
C THR A 276 5.40 -18.92 4.60
N ALA A 277 4.28 -18.27 4.29
CA ALA A 277 3.18 -18.89 3.50
C ALA A 277 3.52 -18.97 2.01
N PHE A 278 4.51 -18.20 1.55
CA PHE A 278 5.09 -18.29 0.21
C PHE A 278 6.38 -19.10 0.18
N ALA A 279 7.00 -19.41 1.31
CA ALA A 279 8.07 -20.38 1.37
C ALA A 279 7.52 -21.76 1.00
N PRO A 280 8.17 -22.51 0.12
CA PRO A 280 7.85 -23.92 -0.04
C PRO A 280 8.04 -24.60 1.31
N GLN A 281 7.04 -25.37 1.74
CA GLN A 281 7.20 -26.23 2.90
C GLN A 281 8.39 -27.15 2.63
N PRO A 282 9.34 -27.31 3.58
CA PRO A 282 10.40 -28.27 3.42
C PRO A 282 9.80 -29.63 3.10
N ILE A 283 10.35 -30.30 2.09
CA ILE A 283 10.05 -31.71 1.86
C ILE A 283 10.50 -32.42 3.12
N ASP A 284 9.56 -32.93 3.91
CA ASP A 284 9.88 -33.71 5.10
C ASP A 284 10.25 -35.14 4.65
N PRO A 285 11.54 -35.52 4.65
CA PRO A 285 11.97 -36.84 4.20
C PRO A 285 11.40 -37.95 5.09
N LYS A 286 10.98 -37.63 6.33
CA LYS A 286 10.39 -38.58 7.29
C LYS A 286 8.91 -38.85 7.00
N LYS A 287 8.23 -38.00 6.22
CA LYS A 287 6.85 -38.23 5.76
C LYS A 287 6.78 -38.97 4.42
N ILE A 288 7.90 -39.11 3.72
CA ILE A 288 7.99 -39.90 2.48
C ILE A 288 7.97 -41.42 2.80
N THR A 289 8.34 -41.82 4.01
CA THR A 289 8.39 -43.22 4.44
C THR A 289 7.11 -43.73 5.11
N SER A 290 6.08 -42.90 5.26
CA SER A 290 4.78 -43.32 5.83
C SER A 290 3.68 -43.26 4.76
N LEU A 291 3.76 -44.20 3.82
CA LEU A 291 2.63 -44.69 3.02
C LEU A 291 2.59 -46.21 3.18
#